data_AF-A0A6V7XY45-F1
#
_entry.id   AF-A0A6V7XY45-F1
#
_cell.length_a   1.000
_cell.length_b   1.000
_cell.length_c   1.000
_cell.angle_alpha   90.00
_cell.angle_beta   90.00
_cell.angle_gamma   90.00
#
_symmetry.space_group_name_H-M   'P 1'
#
loop_
_entity.id
_entity.type
_entity.pdbx_description
1 polymer ?
#
loop_
_entity_poly.entity_id
_entity_poly.type
_entity_poly.pdbx_seq_one_letter_code
_entity_poly.pdbx_strand_id
1 'polypeptide(L)'
;MSCPPVLAIFSPFGEQWWCSLEDSTIALGKNRQSNTTLDNYGYTSMDWSLEGYQLWLGTSNGNLHLINIVKSIQSIHDAMVFVGSDRIFVCPTTQDEQIASHLIWQLIKPPHGYITTNWPIKHVSLSVSRHIDFDRILAIGGSHGFCFFNFRTKKWRMFRKEAEERSLFLTGGLDIFGSFILCAACNLDTKDELLYVFRIEDQLDVDLAHFISTNRILQMKICNSFLLTFGVDSMISIYSLSISDTEQLQIECIAEIRVAEFLHHPNFSLISMELAKLNFHSDALSFCSDLDSLLINASGHLLLLSPMESSVQQLKGQHKEISNENILEFQLHPPTLVASYVEEFWIVHPFSCSSFFRDEKYTFTIPYLSEALWINAGCRKFRLWLPLSIDSQDKNISSDPIKLPQLRQNSRAFISRRIMIPFSLEIYPFFFSNITSKIASTDDISTTSELTEGDSLSDFVSLAKSDDDAVLSVRSLSKTYEVFIHKLIKQLLKRNLGSYAFDLASACRSISYFGHILELLLHDLLDEEASSSEPIPDPLLPRVVSFLREFPDEYLPTIIHCARKTELAFWNLLFFVSNHPRQLFQMCLEESRLEYVLIRTLLKIYIF
;
A
#
# COMPACT_ATOMS: atom_id res chain seq x y z
N MET A 1 -10.13 11.47 -40.87
CA MET A 1 -10.15 10.33 -39.95
C MET A 1 -10.71 10.85 -38.63
N SER A 2 -11.94 10.50 -38.27
CA SER A 2 -12.47 10.81 -36.93
C SER A 2 -11.76 9.89 -35.93
N CYS A 3 -11.14 10.49 -34.91
CA CYS A 3 -10.58 9.73 -33.79
C CYS A 3 -11.75 9.05 -33.04
N PRO A 4 -11.64 7.79 -32.62
CA PRO A 4 -12.66 7.18 -31.76
C PRO A 4 -12.82 8.01 -30.47
N PRO A 5 -14.01 7.97 -29.82
CA PRO A 5 -14.21 8.69 -28.58
C PRO A 5 -13.26 8.14 -27.50
N VAL A 6 -12.42 9.02 -26.97
CA VAL A 6 -11.46 8.69 -25.91
C VAL A 6 -12.06 9.04 -24.56
N LEU A 7 -12.04 8.08 -23.65
CA LEU A 7 -12.38 8.27 -22.25
C LEU A 7 -11.13 8.04 -21.41
N ALA A 8 -10.78 9.00 -20.57
CA ALA A 8 -9.72 8.85 -19.58
C ALA A 8 -10.28 9.16 -18.19
N ILE A 9 -9.93 8.32 -17.22
CA ILE A 9 -10.27 8.49 -15.81
C ILE A 9 -8.99 8.93 -15.11
N PHE A 10 -9.09 10.06 -14.42
CA PHE A 10 -8.01 10.61 -13.62
C PHE A 10 -8.36 10.51 -12.15
N SER A 11 -7.32 10.39 -11.33
CA SER A 11 -7.39 10.54 -9.90
C SER A 11 -7.83 11.96 -9.51
N PRO A 12 -8.31 12.17 -8.27
CA PRO A 12 -8.66 13.49 -7.77
C PRO A 12 -7.50 14.50 -7.84
N PHE A 13 -6.25 14.03 -7.82
CA PHE A 13 -5.07 14.87 -7.91
C PHE A 13 -4.30 14.72 -9.24
N GLY A 14 -4.97 14.27 -10.31
CA GLY A 14 -4.50 14.43 -11.69
C GLY A 14 -3.56 13.33 -12.20
N GLU A 15 -3.48 12.18 -11.54
CA GLU A 15 -2.81 10.99 -12.06
C GLU A 15 -3.76 10.23 -12.99
N GLN A 16 -3.28 9.70 -14.10
CA GLN A 16 -4.12 8.93 -15.01
C GLN A 16 -4.32 7.52 -14.45
N TRP A 17 -5.56 7.15 -14.10
CA TRP A 17 -5.88 5.80 -13.65
C TRP A 17 -6.17 4.85 -14.81
N TRP A 18 -6.87 5.34 -15.84
CA TRP A 18 -7.29 4.50 -16.96
C TRP A 18 -7.53 5.32 -18.22
N CYS A 19 -7.21 4.78 -19.39
CA CYS A 19 -7.56 5.37 -20.68
C CYS A 19 -8.12 4.32 -21.65
N SER A 20 -9.20 4.65 -22.33
CA SER A 20 -9.84 3.77 -23.31
C SER A 20 -8.98 3.48 -24.54
N LEU A 21 -7.90 4.24 -24.75
CA LEU A 21 -6.92 3.96 -25.81
C LEU A 21 -6.04 2.75 -25.51
N GLU A 22 -5.87 2.41 -24.23
CA GLU A 22 -5.08 1.28 -23.76
C GLU A 22 -5.89 -0.04 -23.82
N ASP A 23 -7.22 0.04 -23.78
CA ASP A 23 -8.12 -1.12 -23.78
C ASP A 23 -8.53 -1.51 -25.21
N SER A 24 -7.93 -2.59 -25.73
CA SER A 24 -8.19 -3.11 -27.08
C SER A 24 -9.65 -3.54 -27.29
N THR A 25 -10.40 -3.84 -26.22
CA THR A 25 -11.77 -4.37 -26.29
C THR A 25 -12.80 -3.30 -26.66
N ILE A 26 -12.63 -2.06 -26.19
CA ILE A 26 -13.49 -0.93 -26.58
C ILE A 26 -13.17 -0.50 -28.01
N ALA A 27 -11.92 -0.67 -28.44
CA ALA A 27 -11.49 -0.48 -29.84
C ALA A 27 -12.01 -1.58 -30.79
N LEU A 28 -12.49 -2.72 -30.27
CA LEU A 28 -12.99 -3.89 -30.99
C LEU A 28 -14.51 -3.90 -31.24
N GLY A 29 -15.18 -2.75 -31.13
CA GLY A 29 -16.40 -2.48 -31.89
C GLY A 29 -16.21 -2.51 -33.42
N LYS A 30 -15.05 -2.97 -33.91
CA LYS A 30 -14.80 -3.31 -35.31
C LYS A 30 -15.38 -4.68 -35.63
N ASN A 31 -16.70 -4.74 -35.80
CA ASN A 31 -17.25 -5.70 -36.76
C ASN A 31 -16.62 -5.37 -38.13
N ARG A 32 -15.56 -6.09 -38.51
CA ARG A 32 -14.86 -6.01 -39.80
C ARG A 32 -15.75 -6.39 -41.01
N GLN A 33 -17.08 -6.45 -40.86
CA GLN A 33 -18.00 -6.85 -41.92
C GLN A 33 -19.17 -5.90 -42.19
N SER A 34 -19.29 -4.75 -41.51
CA SER A 34 -20.25 -3.71 -41.93
C SER A 34 -19.51 -2.48 -42.44
N ASN A 35 -19.40 -2.36 -43.75
CA ASN A 35 -19.13 -1.11 -44.47
C ASN A 35 -20.33 -0.15 -44.33
N THR A 36 -20.68 0.19 -43.10
CA THR A 36 -21.54 1.33 -42.79
C THR A 36 -20.66 2.36 -42.11
N THR A 37 -20.95 3.62 -42.43
CA THR A 37 -20.27 4.84 -41.98
C THR A 37 -19.65 4.71 -40.58
N LEU A 38 -18.43 5.24 -40.40
CA LEU A 38 -17.96 5.61 -39.06
C LEU A 38 -18.99 6.59 -38.49
N ASP A 39 -20.04 6.06 -37.89
CA ASP A 39 -21.02 6.87 -37.18
C ASP A 39 -20.25 7.59 -36.08
N ASN A 40 -20.49 8.89 -35.97
CA ASN A 40 -19.89 9.75 -34.96
C ASN A 40 -20.35 9.29 -33.56
N TYR A 41 -19.73 8.22 -33.05
CA TYR A 41 -19.85 7.80 -31.68
C TYR A 41 -19.11 8.82 -30.83
N GLY A 42 -19.88 9.64 -30.11
CA GLY A 42 -19.37 10.61 -29.14
C GLY A 42 -20.09 10.43 -27.81
N TYR A 43 -19.35 10.51 -26.70
CA TYR A 43 -19.96 10.58 -25.38
C TYR A 43 -20.62 11.95 -25.21
N THR A 44 -21.92 11.98 -24.90
CA THR A 44 -22.69 13.22 -24.71
C THR A 44 -22.83 13.60 -23.24
N SER A 45 -22.86 12.61 -22.36
CA SER A 45 -23.03 12.79 -20.93
C SER A 45 -22.29 11.71 -20.16
N MET A 46 -21.80 12.06 -18.98
CA MET A 46 -21.14 11.15 -18.06
C MET A 46 -21.63 11.46 -16.65
N ASP A 47 -21.99 10.44 -15.89
CA ASP A 47 -22.35 10.60 -14.49
C ASP A 47 -21.97 9.37 -13.66
N TRP A 48 -21.61 9.59 -12.40
CA TRP A 48 -21.32 8.51 -11.46
C TRP A 48 -22.59 8.04 -10.78
N SER A 49 -22.70 6.74 -10.53
CA SER A 49 -23.77 6.24 -9.66
C SER A 49 -23.58 6.74 -8.23
N LEU A 50 -24.68 6.85 -7.48
CA LEU A 50 -24.68 7.33 -6.09
C LEU A 50 -23.71 6.55 -5.17
N GLU A 51 -23.50 5.27 -5.46
CA GLU A 51 -22.62 4.41 -4.68
C GLU A 51 -21.15 4.44 -5.15
N GLY A 52 -20.86 5.08 -6.29
CA GLY A 52 -19.52 5.24 -6.84
C GLY A 52 -18.88 3.96 -7.38
N TYR A 53 -19.69 2.93 -7.68
CA TYR A 53 -19.22 1.67 -8.28
C TYR A 53 -19.51 1.58 -9.79
N GLN A 54 -20.27 2.53 -10.34
CA GLN A 54 -20.68 2.50 -11.74
C GLN A 54 -20.53 3.90 -12.35
N LEU A 55 -19.96 3.95 -13.55
CA LEU A 55 -19.89 5.14 -14.38
C LEU A 55 -20.85 4.97 -15.57
N TRP A 56 -21.80 5.89 -15.69
CA TRP A 56 -22.83 5.91 -16.72
C TRP A 56 -22.40 6.85 -17.84
N LEU A 57 -22.44 6.37 -19.07
CA LEU A 57 -22.02 7.09 -20.27
C LEU A 57 -23.16 7.13 -21.28
N GLY A 58 -23.65 8.33 -21.58
CA GLY A 58 -24.60 8.56 -22.66
C GLY A 58 -23.87 8.76 -23.98
N THR A 59 -24.38 8.16 -25.05
CA THR A 59 -23.82 8.32 -26.40
C THR A 59 -24.74 9.13 -27.31
N SER A 60 -24.14 9.74 -28.33
CA SER A 60 -24.85 10.45 -29.41
C SER A 60 -25.91 9.60 -30.13
N ASN A 61 -25.77 8.27 -30.10
CA ASN A 61 -26.70 7.33 -30.71
C ASN A 61 -27.91 7.01 -29.81
N GLY A 62 -28.01 7.62 -28.63
CA GLY A 62 -29.06 7.36 -27.64
C GLY A 62 -28.83 6.09 -26.81
N ASN A 63 -27.69 5.40 -27.00
CA ASN A 63 -27.31 4.24 -26.19
C ASN A 63 -26.64 4.68 -24.90
N LEU A 64 -26.82 3.87 -23.86
CA LEU A 64 -26.18 4.05 -22.57
C LEU A 64 -25.17 2.93 -22.33
N HIS A 65 -23.93 3.31 -22.00
CA HIS A 65 -22.89 2.38 -21.59
C HIS A 65 -22.63 2.51 -20.09
N LEU A 66 -22.39 1.37 -19.46
CA LEU A 66 -22.11 1.29 -18.03
C LEU A 66 -20.74 0.65 -17.82
N ILE A 67 -19.88 1.36 -17.10
CA ILE A 67 -18.56 0.86 -16.68
C ILE A 67 -18.63 0.55 -15.19
N ASN A 68 -18.42 -0.72 -14.83
CA ASN A 68 -18.30 -1.13 -13.44
C ASN A 68 -16.88 -0.86 -12.95
N ILE A 69 -16.77 -0.24 -11.78
CA ILE A 69 -15.52 0.16 -11.16
C ILE A 69 -15.42 -0.52 -9.81
N VAL A 70 -14.19 -0.93 -9.48
CA VAL A 70 -13.87 -1.65 -8.25
C VAL A 70 -12.97 -0.74 -7.42
N LYS A 71 -13.23 -0.67 -6.11
CA LYS A 71 -12.48 0.19 -5.18
C LYS A 71 -11.40 -0.62 -4.48
N SER A 72 -10.22 -0.02 -4.29
CA SER A 72 -9.19 -0.57 -3.41
C SER A 72 -9.53 -0.25 -1.96
N ILE A 73 -9.26 -1.21 -1.07
CA ILE A 73 -9.25 -0.95 0.37
C ILE A 73 -7.82 -0.64 0.78
N GLN A 74 -7.63 0.36 1.64
CA GLN A 74 -6.32 0.67 2.21
C GLN A 74 -5.75 -0.60 2.89
N SER A 75 -4.61 -1.06 2.37
CA SER A 75 -4.04 -2.40 2.55
C SER A 75 -4.25 -3.04 3.92
N ILE A 76 -4.75 -4.27 3.89
CA ILE A 76 -4.85 -5.16 5.04
C ILE A 76 -3.76 -6.22 4.86
N HIS A 77 -2.63 -6.04 5.55
CA HIS A 77 -1.58 -7.04 5.77
C HIS A 77 -1.27 -7.95 4.56
N ASP A 78 -0.36 -7.48 3.70
CA ASP A 78 0.22 -8.20 2.56
C ASP A 78 -0.74 -8.75 1.49
N ALA A 79 -2.04 -8.43 1.55
CA ALA A 79 -3.03 -8.85 0.56
C ALA A 79 -3.74 -7.65 -0.08
N MET A 80 -3.80 -7.63 -1.42
CA MET A 80 -4.67 -6.71 -2.14
C MET A 80 -6.11 -7.18 -2.09
N VAL A 81 -7.04 -6.28 -1.76
CA VAL A 81 -8.46 -6.56 -1.78
C VAL A 81 -9.16 -5.46 -2.56
N PHE A 82 -9.86 -5.85 -3.62
CA PHE A 82 -10.72 -4.95 -4.36
C PHE A 82 -12.19 -5.27 -4.13
N VAL A 83 -12.98 -4.23 -3.91
CA VAL A 83 -14.41 -4.31 -3.61
C VAL A 83 -15.20 -3.74 -4.75
N GLY A 84 -16.03 -4.57 -5.36
CA GLY A 84 -17.11 -4.13 -6.25
C GLY A 84 -18.40 -3.98 -5.46
N SER A 85 -19.45 -3.55 -6.14
CA SER A 85 -20.77 -3.39 -5.53
C SER A 85 -21.37 -4.69 -4.97
N ASP A 86 -21.03 -5.84 -5.56
CA ASP A 86 -21.63 -7.15 -5.31
C ASP A 86 -20.60 -8.29 -5.15
N ARG A 87 -19.30 -7.99 -5.27
CA ARG A 87 -18.24 -9.00 -5.31
C ARG A 87 -16.92 -8.44 -4.80
N ILE A 88 -16.07 -9.34 -4.31
CA ILE A 88 -14.75 -9.00 -3.78
C ILE A 88 -13.70 -9.82 -4.51
N PHE A 89 -12.60 -9.16 -4.86
CA PHE A 89 -11.42 -9.79 -5.42
C PHE A 89 -10.34 -9.79 -4.35
N VAL A 90 -9.94 -10.97 -3.91
CA VAL A 90 -8.85 -11.15 -2.94
C VAL A 90 -7.65 -11.68 -3.67
N CYS A 91 -6.54 -10.96 -3.53
CA CYS A 91 -5.25 -11.40 -4.02
C CYS A 91 -4.71 -12.52 -3.10
N PRO A 92 -4.26 -13.66 -3.67
CA PRO A 92 -3.59 -14.70 -2.91
C PRO A 92 -2.33 -14.13 -2.24
N THR A 93 -2.03 -14.62 -1.05
CA THR A 93 -0.88 -14.18 -0.23
C THR A 93 0.42 -14.76 -0.78
N THR A 94 1.57 -14.16 -0.45
CA THR A 94 2.91 -14.58 -0.92
C THR A 94 3.23 -16.06 -0.61
N GLN A 95 2.62 -16.64 0.43
CA GLN A 95 2.72 -18.08 0.73
C GLN A 95 2.04 -18.97 -0.33
N ASP A 96 0.97 -18.48 -0.96
CA ASP A 96 0.24 -19.18 -2.03
C ASP A 96 0.91 -18.99 -3.41
N GLU A 97 1.76 -17.95 -3.56
CA GLU A 97 2.48 -17.67 -4.81
C GLU A 97 3.48 -18.79 -5.18
N GLN A 98 3.93 -19.58 -4.21
CA GLN A 98 4.80 -20.74 -4.47
C GLN A 98 4.06 -21.91 -5.14
N ILE A 99 2.72 -21.95 -5.05
CA ILE A 99 1.90 -23.09 -5.49
C ILE A 99 1.35 -22.87 -6.91
N ALA A 100 1.21 -21.63 -7.37
CA ALA A 100 0.75 -21.31 -8.71
C ALA A 100 1.56 -20.15 -9.33
N SER A 101 2.20 -20.42 -10.48
CA SER A 101 2.94 -19.43 -11.29
C SER A 101 2.05 -18.33 -11.89
N HIS A 102 0.73 -18.50 -11.83
CA HIS A 102 -0.26 -17.54 -12.28
C HIS A 102 -1.04 -17.03 -11.07
N LEU A 103 -0.89 -15.74 -10.77
CA LEU A 103 -1.52 -15.04 -9.67
C LEU A 103 -3.01 -14.85 -9.95
N ILE A 104 -3.80 -15.92 -9.77
CA ILE A 104 -5.24 -15.88 -10.01
C ILE A 104 -5.92 -15.19 -8.83
N TRP A 105 -6.61 -14.08 -9.11
CA TRP A 105 -7.46 -13.39 -8.14
C TRP A 105 -8.59 -14.32 -7.67
N GLN A 106 -8.78 -14.44 -6.36
CA GLN A 106 -9.90 -15.18 -5.82
C GLN A 106 -11.15 -14.29 -5.83
N LEU A 107 -12.11 -14.62 -6.68
CA LEU A 107 -13.43 -13.99 -6.71
C LEU A 107 -14.31 -14.55 -5.59
N ILE A 108 -14.66 -13.71 -4.62
CA ILE A 108 -15.54 -14.04 -3.50
C ILE A 108 -16.86 -13.28 -3.68
N LYS A 109 -17.96 -14.03 -3.82
CA LYS A 109 -19.31 -13.47 -3.91
C LYS A 109 -20.05 -13.69 -2.59
N PRO A 110 -20.56 -12.63 -1.94
CA PRO A 110 -21.44 -12.78 -0.79
C PRO A 110 -22.72 -13.54 -1.15
N PRO A 111 -23.41 -14.14 -0.17
CA PRO A 111 -24.67 -14.83 -0.40
C PRO A 111 -25.72 -13.88 -0.98
N HIS A 112 -26.51 -14.36 -1.95
CA HIS A 112 -27.55 -13.56 -2.59
C HIS A 112 -28.54 -12.95 -1.59
N GLY A 113 -28.95 -13.70 -0.55
CA GLY A 113 -29.86 -13.21 0.48
C GLY A 113 -29.35 -11.96 1.20
N TYR A 114 -28.05 -11.91 1.51
CA TYR A 114 -27.44 -10.74 2.14
C TYR A 114 -27.35 -9.55 1.19
N ILE A 115 -26.91 -9.77 -0.07
CA ILE A 115 -26.76 -8.68 -1.04
C ILE A 115 -28.11 -8.04 -1.37
N THR A 116 -29.18 -8.83 -1.50
CA THR A 116 -30.51 -8.30 -1.84
C THR A 116 -31.03 -7.25 -0.85
N THR A 117 -30.65 -7.34 0.42
CA THR A 117 -31.08 -6.42 1.48
C THR A 117 -30.03 -5.37 1.80
N ASN A 118 -28.74 -5.72 1.73
CA ASN A 118 -27.65 -4.89 2.25
C ASN A 118 -26.72 -4.36 1.15
N TRP A 119 -27.16 -4.34 -0.10
CA TRP A 119 -26.40 -3.72 -1.19
C TRP A 119 -26.31 -2.19 -0.99
N PRO A 120 -25.18 -1.55 -1.35
CA PRO A 120 -23.93 -2.15 -1.82
C PRO A 120 -23.00 -2.56 -0.67
N ILE A 121 -21.96 -3.31 -1.01
CA ILE A 121 -20.84 -3.56 -0.08
C ILE A 121 -20.12 -2.23 0.20
N LYS A 122 -19.99 -1.86 1.48
CA LYS A 122 -19.37 -0.59 1.92
C LYS A 122 -18.12 -0.79 2.75
N HIS A 123 -18.12 -1.81 3.62
CA HIS A 123 -17.03 -2.09 4.54
C HIS A 123 -16.55 -3.52 4.33
N VAL A 124 -15.24 -3.70 4.34
CA VAL A 124 -14.61 -5.01 4.21
C VAL A 124 -13.37 -5.01 5.08
N SER A 125 -13.21 -6.06 5.87
CA SER A 125 -11.99 -6.31 6.63
C SER A 125 -11.55 -7.76 6.46
N LEU A 126 -10.24 -7.95 6.44
CA LEU A 126 -9.60 -9.25 6.26
C LEU A 126 -8.78 -9.55 7.53
N SER A 127 -8.96 -10.73 8.11
CA SER A 127 -8.20 -11.08 9.29
C SER A 127 -6.73 -11.29 8.96
N VAL A 128 -5.87 -10.77 9.84
CA VAL A 128 -4.43 -10.96 9.77
C VAL A 128 -4.13 -12.34 10.33
N SER A 129 -3.65 -13.25 9.47
CA SER A 129 -3.20 -14.58 9.90
C SER A 129 -1.88 -14.47 10.68
N ARG A 130 -1.93 -13.97 11.92
CA ARG A 130 -0.75 -13.84 12.80
C ARG A 130 -0.33 -15.18 13.42
N HIS A 131 -1.20 -16.19 13.37
CA HIS A 131 -0.91 -17.56 13.81
C HIS A 131 -1.37 -18.57 12.75
N ILE A 132 -0.64 -19.68 12.66
CA ILE A 132 -0.94 -20.83 11.79
C ILE A 132 -2.31 -21.48 12.16
N ASP A 133 -2.76 -21.28 13.40
CA ASP A 133 -3.95 -21.95 13.93
C ASP A 133 -5.27 -21.23 13.61
N PHE A 134 -5.26 -19.91 13.45
CA PHE A 134 -6.49 -19.13 13.20
C PHE A 134 -6.92 -19.16 11.74
N ASP A 135 -8.22 -19.29 11.54
CA ASP A 135 -8.81 -19.22 10.20
C ASP A 135 -8.66 -17.81 9.64
N ARG A 136 -8.10 -17.72 8.43
CA ARG A 136 -8.23 -16.50 7.61
C ARG A 136 -9.72 -16.26 7.37
N ILE A 137 -10.19 -15.05 7.65
CA ILE A 137 -11.60 -14.65 7.63
C ILE A 137 -11.72 -13.33 6.89
N LEU A 138 -12.78 -13.19 6.09
CA LEU A 138 -13.16 -11.96 5.40
C LEU A 138 -14.51 -11.51 5.93
N ALA A 139 -14.56 -10.38 6.62
CA ALA A 139 -15.80 -9.74 7.07
C ALA A 139 -16.25 -8.69 6.06
N ILE A 140 -17.55 -8.65 5.77
CA ILE A 140 -18.18 -7.78 4.78
C ILE A 140 -19.41 -7.13 5.40
N GLY A 141 -19.46 -5.81 5.33
CA GLY A 141 -20.57 -4.97 5.75
C GLY A 141 -21.15 -4.20 4.57
N GLY A 142 -22.46 -4.29 4.42
CA GLY A 142 -23.26 -3.51 3.49
C GLY A 142 -23.82 -2.25 4.14
N SER A 143 -25.08 -1.93 3.84
CA SER A 143 -25.85 -0.88 4.54
C SER A 143 -26.29 -1.30 5.95
N HIS A 144 -26.73 -2.55 6.11
CA HIS A 144 -27.15 -3.11 7.40
C HIS A 144 -26.46 -4.44 7.67
N GLY A 145 -26.18 -4.70 8.95
CA GLY A 145 -25.52 -5.89 9.43
C GLY A 145 -24.19 -6.17 8.74
N PHE A 146 -23.65 -7.36 8.99
CA PHE A 146 -22.47 -7.85 8.29
C PHE A 146 -22.54 -9.38 8.13
N CYS A 147 -21.73 -9.90 7.23
CA CYS A 147 -21.49 -11.32 7.08
C CYS A 147 -19.98 -11.57 7.05
N PHE A 148 -19.55 -12.78 7.37
CA PHE A 148 -18.15 -13.13 7.21
C PHE A 148 -17.94 -14.49 6.58
N PHE A 149 -16.86 -14.60 5.81
CA PHE A 149 -16.44 -15.78 5.08
C PHE A 149 -15.19 -16.35 5.73
N ASN A 150 -15.21 -17.63 6.04
CA ASN A 150 -14.06 -18.34 6.56
C ASN A 150 -13.36 -19.09 5.42
N PHE A 151 -12.09 -18.77 5.16
CA PHE A 151 -11.34 -19.35 4.04
C PHE A 151 -11.03 -20.84 4.24
N ARG A 152 -10.87 -21.32 5.49
CA ARG A 152 -10.64 -22.74 5.79
C ARG A 152 -11.89 -23.57 5.50
N THR A 153 -13.05 -23.12 5.98
CA THR A 153 -14.31 -23.86 5.80
C THR A 153 -15.00 -23.59 4.47
N LYS A 154 -14.63 -22.49 3.79
CA LYS A 154 -15.29 -21.95 2.58
C LYS A 154 -16.79 -21.70 2.78
N LYS A 155 -17.20 -21.33 3.99
CA LYS A 155 -18.60 -21.06 4.35
C LYS A 155 -18.78 -19.63 4.82
N TRP A 156 -19.97 -19.10 4.53
CA TRP A 156 -20.46 -17.83 5.04
C TRP A 156 -21.17 -18.03 6.38
N ARG A 157 -20.96 -17.09 7.30
CA ARG A 157 -21.79 -16.91 8.49
C ARG A 157 -22.53 -15.58 8.39
N MET A 158 -23.81 -15.62 8.75
CA MET A 158 -24.75 -14.49 8.70
C MET A 158 -25.59 -14.48 9.99
N PHE A 159 -26.32 -13.39 10.21
CA PHE A 159 -27.27 -13.29 11.32
C PHE A 159 -28.41 -14.29 11.16
N ARG A 160 -28.88 -14.87 12.27
CA ARG A 160 -30.01 -15.81 12.24
C ARG A 160 -31.35 -15.08 12.14
N LYS A 161 -31.45 -13.91 12.77
CA LYS A 161 -32.65 -13.08 12.81
C LYS A 161 -32.46 -11.90 11.86
N GLU A 162 -33.16 -11.93 10.72
CA GLU A 162 -33.11 -10.84 9.73
C GLU A 162 -33.54 -9.47 10.31
N ALA A 163 -34.38 -9.48 11.35
CA ALA A 163 -34.83 -8.25 12.00
C ALA A 163 -33.68 -7.51 12.70
N GLU A 164 -32.83 -8.23 13.42
CA GLU A 164 -31.64 -7.66 14.09
C GLU A 164 -30.58 -7.23 13.08
N GLU A 165 -30.44 -7.97 11.99
CA GLU A 165 -29.56 -7.57 10.89
C GLU A 165 -30.01 -6.23 10.28
N ARG A 166 -31.31 -6.05 10.07
CA ARG A 166 -31.89 -4.82 9.51
C ARG A 166 -31.84 -3.65 10.49
N SER A 167 -31.99 -3.90 11.79
CA SER A 167 -31.92 -2.83 12.79
C SER A 167 -30.49 -2.30 12.97
N LEU A 168 -29.45 -3.11 12.70
CA LEU A 168 -28.06 -2.72 12.84
C LEU A 168 -27.55 -1.98 11.58
N PHE A 169 -27.60 -0.65 11.57
CA PHE A 169 -27.11 0.18 10.47
C PHE A 169 -25.61 0.48 10.63
N LEU A 170 -24.77 0.06 9.69
CA LEU A 170 -23.32 0.30 9.77
C LEU A 170 -22.97 1.75 9.40
N THR A 171 -22.24 2.43 10.28
CA THR A 171 -21.85 3.84 10.07
C THR A 171 -20.36 4.01 9.84
N GLY A 172 -19.54 3.52 10.78
CA GLY A 172 -18.15 3.95 10.93
C GLY A 172 -17.11 2.97 10.41
N GLY A 173 -17.50 1.71 10.19
CA GLY A 173 -16.58 0.69 9.72
C GLY A 173 -16.81 -0.68 10.33
N LEU A 174 -16.07 -1.64 9.79
CA LEU A 174 -16.03 -3.04 10.19
C LEU A 174 -14.57 -3.46 10.19
N ASP A 175 -14.08 -3.98 11.30
CA ASP A 175 -12.69 -4.43 11.39
C ASP A 175 -12.52 -5.66 12.29
N ILE A 176 -11.42 -6.39 12.11
CA ILE A 176 -11.17 -7.67 12.78
C ILE A 176 -9.93 -7.57 13.66
N PHE A 177 -10.08 -7.94 14.93
CA PHE A 177 -8.98 -8.04 15.88
C PHE A 177 -8.97 -9.41 16.57
N GLY A 178 -7.98 -10.24 16.23
CA GLY A 178 -7.87 -11.59 16.78
C GLY A 178 -9.12 -12.43 16.45
N SER A 179 -9.79 -12.94 17.49
CA SER A 179 -11.04 -13.69 17.40
C SER A 179 -12.31 -12.80 17.45
N PHE A 180 -12.17 -11.49 17.36
CA PHE A 180 -13.26 -10.52 17.47
C PHE A 180 -13.47 -9.72 16.20
N ILE A 181 -14.73 -9.43 15.91
CA ILE A 181 -15.17 -8.51 14.86
C ILE A 181 -15.74 -7.27 15.56
N LEU A 182 -15.18 -6.11 15.26
CA LEU A 182 -15.65 -4.83 15.76
C LEU A 182 -16.46 -4.16 14.64
N CYS A 183 -17.65 -3.66 14.97
CA CYS A 183 -18.43 -2.85 14.05
C CYS A 183 -18.99 -1.60 14.72
N ALA A 184 -18.86 -0.47 14.04
CA ALA A 184 -19.47 0.78 14.45
C ALA A 184 -20.87 0.86 13.81
N ALA A 185 -21.92 0.77 14.62
CA ALA A 185 -23.28 0.70 14.12
C ALA A 185 -24.28 1.51 14.96
N CYS A 186 -25.33 1.97 14.29
CA CYS A 186 -26.49 2.58 14.92
C CYS A 186 -27.62 1.56 14.92
N ASN A 187 -28.16 1.26 16.08
CA ASN A 187 -29.37 0.46 16.18
C ASN A 187 -30.58 1.35 15.83
N LEU A 188 -31.28 1.05 14.75
CA LEU A 188 -32.41 1.85 14.27
C LEU A 188 -33.62 1.83 15.21
N ASP A 189 -33.76 0.77 16.01
CA ASP A 189 -34.88 0.61 16.93
C ASP A 189 -34.71 1.49 18.17
N THR A 190 -33.52 1.47 18.78
CA THR A 190 -33.21 2.25 19.98
C THR A 190 -32.62 3.62 19.67
N LYS A 191 -32.11 3.81 18.44
CA LYS A 191 -31.31 4.95 17.98
C LYS A 191 -30.00 5.13 18.73
N ASP A 192 -29.52 4.07 19.38
CA ASP A 192 -28.23 4.08 20.06
C ASP A 192 -27.10 3.90 19.05
N GLU A 193 -26.06 4.71 19.20
CA GLU A 193 -24.83 4.61 18.42
C GLU A 193 -23.78 3.91 19.28
N LEU A 194 -23.47 2.66 18.94
CA LEU A 194 -22.65 1.79 19.76
C LEU A 194 -21.53 1.18 18.92
N LEU A 195 -20.40 0.95 19.57
CA LEU A 195 -19.36 0.07 19.05
C LEU A 195 -19.68 -1.35 19.52
N TYR A 196 -20.07 -2.22 18.59
CA TYR A 196 -20.37 -3.61 18.87
C TYR A 196 -19.13 -4.48 18.66
N VAL A 197 -18.95 -5.45 19.56
CA VAL A 197 -17.88 -6.44 19.54
C VAL A 197 -18.51 -7.83 19.50
N PHE A 198 -18.28 -8.54 18.40
CA PHE A 198 -18.76 -9.91 18.18
C PHE A 198 -17.59 -10.88 18.27
N ARG A 199 -17.79 -12.01 18.94
CA ARG A 199 -16.86 -13.13 18.90
C ARG A 199 -17.12 -13.98 17.65
N ILE A 200 -16.05 -14.37 16.97
CA ILE A 200 -16.13 -15.17 15.73
C ILE A 200 -16.65 -16.58 15.99
N GLU A 201 -16.37 -17.14 17.17
CA GLU A 201 -16.78 -18.49 17.56
C GLU A 201 -18.27 -18.57 17.88
N ASP A 202 -18.82 -17.48 18.43
CA ASP A 202 -20.22 -17.37 18.78
C ASP A 202 -21.11 -17.23 17.53
N GLN A 203 -22.41 -17.44 17.74
CA GLN A 203 -23.38 -17.14 16.70
C GLN A 203 -23.56 -15.63 16.56
N LEU A 204 -23.75 -15.16 15.32
CA LEU A 204 -24.04 -13.76 15.04
C LEU A 204 -25.45 -13.40 15.53
N ASP A 205 -25.52 -12.88 16.74
CA ASP A 205 -26.71 -12.37 17.41
C ASP A 205 -26.32 -11.09 18.15
N VAL A 206 -27.15 -10.05 18.06
CA VAL A 206 -26.90 -8.75 18.68
C VAL A 206 -26.95 -8.86 20.21
N ASP A 207 -27.74 -9.80 20.74
CA ASP A 207 -27.89 -10.01 22.19
C ASP A 207 -26.60 -10.55 22.85
N LEU A 208 -25.75 -11.23 22.07
CA LEU A 208 -24.47 -11.79 22.52
C LEU A 208 -23.31 -10.81 22.38
N ALA A 209 -23.53 -9.68 21.71
CA ALA A 209 -22.49 -8.71 21.44
C ALA A 209 -22.15 -7.91 22.70
N HIS A 210 -20.85 -7.68 22.92
CA HIS A 210 -20.42 -6.67 23.87
C HIS A 210 -20.52 -5.30 23.21
N PHE A 211 -21.00 -4.29 23.94
CA PHE A 211 -21.21 -2.94 23.39
C PHE A 211 -20.52 -1.88 24.23
N ILE A 212 -20.03 -0.85 23.55
CA ILE A 212 -19.45 0.34 24.16
C ILE A 212 -20.20 1.55 23.63
N SER A 213 -20.67 2.40 24.55
CA SER A 213 -21.33 3.65 24.21
C SER A 213 -20.31 4.62 23.65
N THR A 214 -20.50 5.04 22.41
CA THR A 214 -19.63 6.00 21.70
C THR A 214 -20.50 7.01 20.96
N ASN A 215 -19.94 8.16 20.58
CA ASN A 215 -20.63 9.04 19.63
C ASN A 215 -20.64 8.40 18.24
N ARG A 216 -21.51 8.85 17.32
CA ARG A 216 -21.53 8.37 15.93
C ARG A 216 -20.14 8.31 15.32
N ILE A 217 -19.64 7.10 15.13
CA ILE A 217 -18.36 6.88 14.46
C ILE A 217 -18.59 6.96 12.95
N LEU A 218 -17.78 7.78 12.28
CA LEU A 218 -17.73 7.98 10.83
C LEU A 218 -16.65 7.12 10.16
N GLN A 219 -15.52 6.93 10.83
CA GLN A 219 -14.43 6.08 10.35
C GLN A 219 -13.78 5.33 11.51
N MET A 220 -13.42 4.08 11.26
CA MET A 220 -12.77 3.19 12.22
C MET A 220 -11.64 2.42 11.53
N LYS A 221 -10.51 2.24 12.22
CA LYS A 221 -9.37 1.45 11.75
C LYS A 221 -8.64 0.80 12.91
N ILE A 222 -8.33 -0.48 12.81
CA ILE A 222 -7.48 -1.18 13.78
C ILE A 222 -6.05 -1.16 13.28
N CYS A 223 -5.14 -0.74 14.15
CA CYS A 223 -3.71 -0.72 13.90
C CYS A 223 -3.01 -1.47 15.04
N ASN A 224 -2.51 -2.67 14.75
CA ASN A 224 -1.91 -3.59 15.73
C ASN A 224 -2.88 -3.98 16.86
N SER A 225 -2.74 -3.33 18.02
CA SER A 225 -3.53 -3.47 19.25
C SER A 225 -4.26 -2.19 19.62
N PHE A 226 -4.39 -1.25 18.69
CA PHE A 226 -5.07 0.02 18.90
C PHE A 226 -6.21 0.18 17.92
N LEU A 227 -7.33 0.67 18.41
CA LEU A 227 -8.49 1.05 17.62
C LEU A 227 -8.52 2.56 17.49
N LEU A 228 -8.50 3.03 16.25
CA LEU A 228 -8.71 4.41 15.89
C LEU A 228 -10.16 4.61 15.48
N THR A 229 -10.80 5.63 16.06
CA THR A 229 -12.15 6.04 15.68
C THR A 229 -12.18 7.53 15.40
N PHE A 230 -13.01 7.94 14.45
CA PHE A 230 -13.30 9.33 14.15
C PHE A 230 -14.82 9.54 14.22
N GLY A 231 -15.26 10.42 15.11
CA GLY A 231 -16.66 10.69 15.38
C GLY A 231 -17.22 11.91 14.66
N VAL A 232 -18.55 12.03 14.63
CA VAL A 232 -19.27 13.23 14.14
C VAL A 232 -18.95 14.48 14.95
N ASP A 233 -18.58 14.31 16.22
CA ASP A 233 -18.07 15.35 17.11
C ASP A 233 -16.68 15.88 16.70
N SER A 234 -16.13 15.38 15.60
CA SER A 234 -14.81 15.77 15.09
C SER A 234 -13.68 15.42 16.05
N MET A 235 -13.88 14.36 16.84
CA MET A 235 -12.89 13.80 17.75
C MET A 235 -12.26 12.55 17.14
N ILE A 236 -10.94 12.44 17.26
CA ILE A 236 -10.23 11.18 17.05
C ILE A 236 -9.99 10.54 18.41
N SER A 237 -10.58 9.38 18.65
CA SER A 237 -10.37 8.62 19.87
C SER A 237 -9.49 7.40 19.59
N ILE A 238 -8.48 7.22 20.42
CA ILE A 238 -7.52 6.11 20.39
C ILE A 238 -7.85 5.17 21.55
N TYR A 239 -8.25 3.93 21.24
CA TYR A 239 -8.49 2.90 22.24
C TYR A 239 -7.40 1.83 22.19
N SER A 240 -6.94 1.33 23.34
CA SER A 240 -6.21 0.06 23.41
C SER A 240 -7.16 -1.11 23.34
N LEU A 241 -6.76 -2.13 22.60
CA LEU A 241 -7.39 -3.43 22.51
C LEU A 241 -6.49 -4.44 23.23
N SER A 242 -6.95 -4.98 24.35
CA SER A 242 -6.31 -6.08 25.06
C SER A 242 -7.28 -7.24 25.19
N ILE A 243 -6.76 -8.46 25.02
CA ILE A 243 -7.55 -9.67 25.28
C ILE A 243 -7.22 -10.08 26.72
N SER A 244 -8.23 -10.11 27.58
CA SER A 244 -8.08 -10.57 28.95
C SER A 244 -7.86 -12.08 29.02
N ASP A 245 -7.37 -12.58 30.16
CA ASP A 245 -7.27 -14.03 30.43
C ASP A 245 -8.62 -14.77 30.34
N THR A 246 -9.74 -14.03 30.46
CA THR A 246 -11.11 -14.54 30.28
C THR A 246 -11.58 -14.57 28.81
N GLU A 247 -10.66 -14.40 27.86
CA GLU A 247 -10.91 -14.28 26.43
C GLU A 247 -11.95 -13.19 26.10
N GLN A 248 -12.06 -12.14 26.91
CA GLN A 248 -12.90 -10.99 26.63
C GLN A 248 -12.05 -9.86 26.08
N LEU A 249 -12.60 -9.11 25.12
CA LEU A 249 -11.92 -7.95 24.59
C LEU A 249 -12.15 -6.77 25.54
N GLN A 250 -11.07 -6.29 26.15
CA GLN A 250 -11.06 -5.04 26.91
C GLN A 250 -10.66 -3.90 25.96
N ILE A 251 -11.47 -2.84 25.99
CA ILE A 251 -11.28 -1.65 25.16
C ILE A 251 -11.20 -0.47 26.12
N GLU A 252 -10.04 0.18 26.17
CA GLU A 252 -9.79 1.33 27.06
C GLU A 252 -9.43 2.55 26.23
N CYS A 253 -10.06 3.70 26.51
CA CYS A 253 -9.76 4.95 25.80
C CYS A 253 -8.48 5.57 26.37
N ILE A 254 -7.44 5.67 25.55
CA ILE A 254 -6.13 6.22 25.96
C ILE A 254 -6.09 7.72 25.71
N ALA A 255 -6.57 8.16 24.55
CA ALA A 255 -6.43 9.55 24.12
C ALA A 255 -7.60 9.97 23.23
N GLU A 256 -8.00 11.23 23.38
CA GLU A 256 -9.00 11.88 22.53
C GLU A 256 -8.40 13.18 21.98
N ILE A 257 -8.49 13.37 20.67
CA ILE A 257 -7.90 14.51 19.96
C ILE A 257 -8.99 15.30 19.25
N ARG A 258 -9.13 16.58 19.58
CA ARG A 258 -10.09 17.51 18.95
C ARG A 258 -9.55 17.98 17.60
N VAL A 259 -10.08 17.43 16.50
CA VAL A 259 -9.63 17.79 15.15
C VAL A 259 -10.21 19.12 14.68
N ALA A 260 -11.38 19.51 15.22
CA ALA A 260 -12.04 20.78 14.91
C ALA A 260 -11.19 22.02 15.22
N GLU A 261 -10.16 21.90 16.07
CA GLU A 261 -9.28 23.02 16.43
C GLU A 261 -8.29 23.39 15.31
N PHE A 262 -8.00 22.46 14.39
CA PHE A 262 -7.00 22.67 13.34
C PHE A 262 -7.48 22.36 11.91
N LEU A 263 -8.60 21.67 11.72
CA LEU A 263 -9.22 21.47 10.40
C LEU A 263 -10.50 22.29 10.24
N HIS A 264 -10.64 22.95 9.09
CA HIS A 264 -11.92 23.52 8.67
C HIS A 264 -12.80 22.40 8.10
N HIS A 265 -13.98 22.17 8.69
CA HIS A 265 -14.91 21.10 8.31
C HIS A 265 -14.30 19.67 8.36
N PRO A 266 -13.84 19.22 9.54
CA PRO A 266 -13.17 17.92 9.74
C PRO A 266 -13.97 16.72 9.21
N ASN A 267 -15.29 16.71 9.42
CA ASN A 267 -16.17 15.58 9.03
C ASN A 267 -16.21 15.31 7.52
N PHE A 268 -15.93 16.31 6.69
CA PHE A 268 -15.91 16.16 5.22
C PHE A 268 -14.48 16.11 4.66
N SER A 269 -13.50 16.65 5.38
CA SER A 269 -12.12 16.73 4.90
C SER A 269 -11.30 15.47 5.19
N LEU A 270 -11.62 14.72 6.25
CA LEU A 270 -10.81 13.59 6.68
C LEU A 270 -11.05 12.38 5.78
N ILE A 271 -10.00 11.92 5.10
CA ILE A 271 -10.05 10.80 4.14
C ILE A 271 -9.53 9.52 4.81
N SER A 272 -8.38 9.60 5.47
CA SER A 272 -7.75 8.46 6.12
C SER A 272 -6.93 8.87 7.33
N MET A 273 -6.79 7.93 8.26
CA MET A 273 -6.11 8.10 9.55
C MET A 273 -5.29 6.86 9.86
N GLU A 274 -4.09 7.04 10.42
CA GLU A 274 -3.22 5.93 10.81
C GLU A 274 -2.27 6.32 11.93
N LEU A 275 -2.08 5.41 12.90
CA LEU A 275 -1.04 5.55 13.91
C LEU A 275 0.25 4.95 13.40
N ALA A 276 1.37 5.54 13.76
CA ALA A 276 2.68 5.17 13.26
C ALA A 276 3.76 5.32 14.33
N LYS A 277 4.73 4.41 14.32
CA LYS A 277 6.03 4.63 14.96
C LYS A 277 6.95 5.29 13.94
N LEU A 278 7.07 6.62 14.01
CA LEU A 278 7.96 7.37 13.12
C LEU A 278 9.20 7.89 13.86
N ASN A 279 9.16 7.93 15.19
CA ASN A 279 10.31 8.24 16.00
C ASN A 279 10.79 6.91 16.62
N PHE A 280 12.03 6.54 16.34
CA PHE A 280 12.61 5.27 16.83
C PHE A 280 13.56 5.51 18.02
N HIS A 281 13.65 6.75 18.50
CA HIS A 281 14.46 7.13 19.65
C HIS A 281 13.75 6.80 20.97
N SER A 282 14.51 6.36 21.98
CA SER A 282 14.02 6.03 23.33
C SER A 282 13.35 7.19 24.07
N ASP A 283 13.65 8.42 23.65
CA ASP A 283 13.25 9.66 24.33
C ASP A 283 12.00 10.30 23.69
N ALA A 284 11.40 9.65 22.70
CA ALA A 284 10.20 10.12 22.04
C ALA A 284 8.98 9.98 22.95
N LEU A 285 8.21 11.06 23.10
CA LEU A 285 6.89 10.97 23.71
C LEU A 285 5.98 10.22 22.76
N SER A 286 5.32 9.19 23.29
CA SER A 286 4.44 8.34 22.53
C SER A 286 2.98 8.57 22.93
N PHE A 287 2.06 8.44 21.98
CA PHE A 287 0.62 8.44 22.30
C PHE A 287 0.26 7.17 23.08
N CYS A 288 0.89 6.06 22.70
CA CYS A 288 0.68 4.74 23.30
C CYS A 288 2.01 3.97 23.34
N SER A 289 2.05 2.82 24.00
CA SER A 289 3.22 1.94 23.98
C SER A 289 3.64 1.65 22.53
N ASP A 290 4.82 2.13 22.15
CA ASP A 290 5.44 2.02 20.82
C ASP A 290 4.86 2.84 19.64
N LEU A 291 3.84 3.69 19.82
CA LEU A 291 3.30 4.53 18.73
C LEU A 291 3.36 6.02 19.07
N ASP A 292 4.08 6.77 18.23
CA ASP A 292 4.52 8.12 18.57
C ASP A 292 3.86 9.21 17.73
N SER A 293 3.18 8.82 16.64
CA SER A 293 2.74 9.74 15.61
C SER A 293 1.38 9.34 15.08
N LEU A 294 0.49 10.31 14.94
CA LEU A 294 -0.80 10.17 14.27
C LEU A 294 -0.74 10.90 12.92
N LEU A 295 -0.98 10.16 11.84
CA LEU A 295 -1.07 10.70 10.49
C LEU A 295 -2.53 10.83 10.07
N ILE A 296 -2.86 11.98 9.50
CA ILE A 296 -4.21 12.27 9.00
C ILE A 296 -4.09 12.80 7.58
N ASN A 297 -4.79 12.18 6.63
CA ASN A 297 -5.01 12.74 5.31
C ASN A 297 -6.28 13.59 5.31
N ALA A 298 -6.13 14.91 5.30
CA ALA A 298 -7.22 15.87 5.22
C ALA A 298 -7.27 16.47 3.80
N SER A 299 -8.20 16.02 2.95
CA SER A 299 -8.41 16.52 1.59
C SER A 299 -7.15 16.52 0.71
N GLY A 300 -6.28 15.53 0.88
CA GLY A 300 -4.99 15.42 0.18
C GLY A 300 -3.82 16.09 0.90
N HIS A 301 -4.04 16.71 2.05
CA HIS A 301 -2.97 17.22 2.91
C HIS A 301 -2.66 16.19 4.00
N LEU A 302 -1.47 15.61 3.94
CA LEU A 302 -1.00 14.67 4.95
C LEU A 302 -0.40 15.44 6.12
N LEU A 303 -1.10 15.42 7.24
CA LEU A 303 -0.72 16.08 8.49
C LEU A 303 -0.16 15.06 9.47
N LEU A 304 0.90 15.47 10.14
CA LEU A 304 1.54 14.73 11.23
C LEU A 304 1.25 15.42 12.56
N LEU A 305 0.67 14.66 13.48
CA LEU A 305 0.44 15.04 14.86
C LEU A 305 1.37 14.23 15.76
N SER A 306 2.05 14.92 16.66
CA SER A 306 2.89 14.30 17.69
C SER A 306 2.57 14.90 19.05
N PRO A 307 2.64 14.08 20.12
CA PRO A 307 2.35 14.54 21.46
C PRO A 307 3.50 15.41 21.97
N MET A 308 3.17 16.34 22.85
CA MET A 308 4.09 17.23 23.55
C MET A 308 3.83 17.11 25.05
N GLU A 309 4.91 17.01 25.83
CA GLU A 309 4.82 16.98 27.29
C GLU A 309 4.24 18.31 27.77
N SER A 310 3.24 18.24 28.64
CA SER A 310 2.69 19.46 29.24
C SER A 310 3.72 20.07 30.18
N SER A 311 3.98 21.37 30.04
CA SER A 311 4.91 22.15 30.88
C SER A 311 4.59 22.06 32.38
N VAL A 312 3.39 21.62 32.74
CA VAL A 312 2.94 21.36 34.11
C VAL A 312 3.71 20.19 34.77
N GLN A 313 4.17 19.20 34.01
CA GLN A 313 4.96 18.08 34.55
C GLN A 313 6.40 18.48 34.94
N GLN A 314 6.95 19.58 34.39
CA GLN A 314 8.28 20.08 34.77
C GLN A 314 8.30 20.78 36.14
N LEU A 315 7.16 21.33 36.59
CA LEU A 315 7.03 21.99 37.90
C LEU A 315 6.64 21.02 39.03
N LYS A 316 6.08 19.85 38.71
CA LYS A 316 5.66 18.82 39.68
C LYS A 316 6.80 17.94 40.22
N GLY A 317 8.06 18.26 39.93
CA GLY A 317 9.23 17.62 40.53
C GLY A 317 9.45 17.96 42.02
N GLN A 318 8.65 18.88 42.59
CA GLN A 318 8.72 19.22 44.01
C GLN A 318 7.31 19.27 44.62
N HIS A 319 7.01 18.27 45.45
CA HIS A 319 5.89 18.13 46.39
C HIS A 319 4.54 17.53 45.93
N LYS A 320 4.34 16.31 46.46
CA LYS A 320 3.20 15.40 46.71
C LYS A 320 1.73 15.87 46.64
N GLU A 321 0.90 14.81 46.51
CA GLU A 321 -0.54 14.63 46.78
C GLU A 321 -1.47 14.70 45.56
N ILE A 322 -1.70 13.50 44.98
CA ILE A 322 -2.63 13.24 43.89
C ILE A 322 -4.02 13.06 44.51
N SER A 323 -4.87 14.06 44.34
CA SER A 323 -6.32 13.84 44.27
C SER A 323 -6.61 13.21 42.91
N ASN A 324 -7.37 12.12 42.95
CA ASN A 324 -7.85 11.40 41.77
C ASN A 324 -8.74 12.33 40.93
N GLU A 325 -8.67 12.18 39.60
CA GLU A 325 -9.32 12.99 38.56
C GLU A 325 -8.56 14.24 38.08
N ASN A 326 -7.26 14.12 37.81
CA ASN A 326 -6.63 15.01 36.83
C ASN A 326 -6.50 14.24 35.51
N ILE A 327 -7.44 14.47 34.59
CA ILE A 327 -7.28 14.12 33.17
C ILE A 327 -5.93 14.72 32.75
N LEU A 328 -4.97 13.89 32.36
CA LEU A 328 -3.68 14.34 31.88
C LEU A 328 -3.91 14.98 30.51
N GLU A 329 -4.17 16.29 30.49
CA GLU A 329 -4.15 17.07 29.25
C GLU A 329 -2.71 17.05 28.71
N PHE A 330 -2.49 16.23 27.68
CA PHE A 330 -1.29 16.32 26.86
C PHE A 330 -1.51 17.40 25.80
N GLN A 331 -0.46 18.17 25.49
CA GLN A 331 -0.53 19.14 24.42
C GLN A 331 -0.06 18.50 23.13
N LEU A 332 -0.55 18.97 21.99
CA LEU A 332 -0.07 18.54 20.68
C LEU A 332 0.92 19.56 20.14
N HIS A 333 1.93 19.09 19.41
CA HIS A 333 2.66 19.98 18.53
C HIS A 333 1.73 20.55 17.45
N PRO A 334 2.00 21.77 16.94
CA PRO A 334 1.24 22.30 15.81
C PRO A 334 1.30 21.30 14.64
N PRO A 335 0.17 21.02 13.97
CA PRO A 335 0.11 20.02 12.91
C PRO A 335 1.12 20.33 11.82
N THR A 336 1.95 19.34 11.48
CA THR A 336 2.98 19.53 10.47
C THR A 336 2.53 18.93 9.14
N LEU A 337 2.52 19.75 8.08
CA LEU A 337 2.24 19.29 6.73
C LEU A 337 3.44 18.51 6.17
N VAL A 338 3.27 17.20 5.97
CA VAL A 338 4.30 16.30 5.43
C VAL A 338 4.30 16.33 3.90
N ALA A 339 3.12 16.21 3.30
CA ALA A 339 2.93 16.19 1.85
C ALA A 339 1.55 16.75 1.48
N SER A 340 1.38 17.12 0.20
CA SER A 340 0.11 17.58 -0.35
C SER A 340 -0.20 16.80 -1.61
N TYR A 341 -1.47 16.77 -2.02
CA TYR A 341 -2.00 15.96 -3.13
C TYR A 341 -1.89 14.46 -2.85
N VAL A 342 -1.97 14.06 -1.58
CA VAL A 342 -1.84 12.67 -1.15
C VAL A 342 -3.15 11.92 -1.38
N GLU A 343 -3.09 10.90 -2.23
CA GLU A 343 -4.21 9.99 -2.52
C GLU A 343 -4.22 8.87 -1.49
N GLU A 344 -3.09 8.18 -1.38
CA GLU A 344 -2.89 7.07 -0.47
C GLU A 344 -1.52 7.17 0.19
N PHE A 345 -1.41 6.59 1.38
CA PHE A 345 -0.13 6.45 2.07
C PHE A 345 -0.08 5.09 2.78
N TRP A 346 1.13 4.57 2.95
CA TRP A 346 1.38 3.28 3.59
C TRP A 346 2.54 3.39 4.57
N ILE A 347 2.40 2.66 5.68
CA ILE A 347 3.44 2.50 6.68
C ILE A 347 3.66 1.01 6.88
N VAL A 348 4.91 0.62 6.99
CA VAL A 348 5.25 -0.74 7.41
C VAL A 348 5.28 -0.75 8.92
N HIS A 349 4.41 -1.53 9.56
CA HIS A 349 4.45 -1.73 11.00
C HIS A 349 5.45 -2.84 11.34
N PRO A 350 6.56 -2.56 12.06
CA PRO A 350 7.57 -3.57 12.39
C PRO A 350 7.00 -4.77 13.17
N PHE A 351 5.93 -4.52 13.95
CA PHE A 351 5.28 -5.50 14.81
C PHE A 351 4.27 -6.42 14.09
N SER A 352 3.94 -6.14 12.82
CA SER A 352 3.10 -7.05 12.02
C SER A 352 3.78 -8.41 11.78
N CYS A 353 5.11 -8.49 11.92
CA CYS A 353 5.88 -9.71 11.74
C CYS A 353 6.54 -10.27 13.01
N SER A 354 6.67 -9.53 14.10
CA SER A 354 7.69 -9.84 15.13
C SER A 354 7.20 -10.33 16.49
N SER A 355 5.90 -10.29 16.83
CA SER A 355 5.51 -10.65 18.20
C SER A 355 5.32 -12.15 18.47
N PHE A 356 5.26 -13.02 17.46
CA PHE A 356 5.12 -14.48 17.69
C PHE A 356 5.91 -15.41 16.75
N PHE A 357 6.53 -14.92 15.67
CA PHE A 357 7.42 -15.73 14.84
C PHE A 357 8.85 -15.74 15.43
N ARG A 358 9.16 -16.79 16.21
CA ARG A 358 10.54 -17.18 16.55
C ARG A 358 11.26 -17.93 15.41
N ASP A 359 10.65 -18.01 14.23
CA ASP A 359 11.29 -18.64 13.06
C ASP A 359 12.12 -17.60 12.30
N GLU A 360 13.41 -17.55 12.62
CA GLU A 360 14.46 -16.72 12.00
C GLU A 360 14.62 -16.89 10.47
N LYS A 361 13.82 -17.74 9.81
CA LYS A 361 14.01 -18.13 8.42
C LYS A 361 13.22 -17.32 7.38
N TYR A 362 12.20 -16.54 7.78
CA TYR A 362 11.28 -15.89 6.83
C TYR A 362 11.03 -14.39 7.03
N THR A 363 11.68 -13.73 7.98
CA THR A 363 11.52 -12.29 8.25
C THR A 363 12.63 -11.46 7.59
N PHE A 364 12.73 -11.49 6.26
CA PHE A 364 13.57 -10.54 5.53
C PHE A 364 12.85 -9.18 5.45
N THR A 365 12.99 -8.36 6.49
CA THR A 365 12.59 -6.95 6.42
C THR A 365 13.83 -6.08 6.22
N ILE A 366 13.81 -5.20 5.22
CA ILE A 366 14.90 -4.25 4.99
C ILE A 366 14.76 -3.14 6.04
N PRO A 367 15.71 -2.99 6.99
CA PRO A 367 15.55 -2.12 8.15
C PRO A 367 15.19 -0.67 7.81
N TYR A 368 15.77 -0.15 6.72
CA TYR A 368 15.51 1.22 6.25
C TYR A 368 14.12 1.44 5.69
N LEU A 369 13.55 0.41 5.06
CA LEU A 369 12.25 0.49 4.40
C LEU A 369 11.10 0.19 5.36
N SER A 370 11.36 -0.58 6.43
CA SER A 370 10.38 -0.83 7.48
C SER A 370 10.03 0.41 8.30
N GLU A 371 10.89 1.42 8.32
CA GLU A 371 10.69 2.66 9.09
C GLU A 371 10.26 3.85 8.21
N ALA A 372 10.05 3.59 6.92
CA ALA A 372 9.74 4.60 5.92
C ALA A 372 8.23 4.80 5.76
N LEU A 373 7.84 6.05 5.48
CA LEU A 373 6.47 6.41 5.11
C LEU A 373 6.39 6.54 3.59
N TRP A 374 5.49 5.75 2.99
CA TRP A 374 5.27 5.70 1.55
C TRP A 374 4.06 6.56 1.22
N ILE A 375 4.18 7.45 0.24
CA ILE A 375 3.16 8.45 -0.09
C ILE A 375 2.91 8.43 -1.60
N ASN A 376 1.69 8.09 -2.00
CA ASN A 376 1.23 8.30 -3.37
C ASN A 376 0.60 9.69 -3.49
N ALA A 377 1.26 10.59 -4.22
CA ALA A 377 0.85 11.99 -4.34
C ALA A 377 0.30 12.35 -5.74
N GLY A 378 -0.37 11.41 -6.40
CA GLY A 378 -0.99 11.62 -7.72
C GLY A 378 -0.02 12.25 -8.73
N CYS A 379 -0.41 13.38 -9.34
CA CYS A 379 0.43 14.11 -10.31
C CYS A 379 1.78 14.57 -9.76
N ARG A 380 1.94 14.67 -8.43
CA ARG A 380 3.20 15.03 -7.76
C ARG A 380 4.14 13.84 -7.56
N LYS A 381 3.81 12.71 -8.19
CA LYS A 381 4.53 11.44 -8.20
C LYS A 381 4.63 10.80 -6.83
N PHE A 382 5.10 9.56 -6.84
CA PHE A 382 5.32 8.79 -5.63
C PHE A 382 6.49 9.34 -4.82
N ARG A 383 6.36 9.33 -3.48
CA ARG A 383 7.34 9.87 -2.55
C ARG A 383 7.59 8.92 -1.39
N LEU A 384 8.85 8.82 -1.00
CA LEU A 384 9.30 8.04 0.15
C LEU A 384 9.91 8.96 1.20
N TRP A 385 9.40 8.90 2.43
CA TRP A 385 9.96 9.64 3.56
C TRP A 385 10.82 8.71 4.42
N LEU A 386 12.12 8.71 4.11
CA LEU A 386 13.11 7.76 4.63
C LEU A 386 13.83 8.32 5.88
N PRO A 387 14.03 7.54 6.94
CA PRO A 387 14.91 7.91 8.05
C PRO A 387 16.40 7.85 7.67
N LEU A 388 17.16 8.85 8.10
CA LEU A 388 18.61 8.97 7.89
C LEU A 388 19.44 8.63 9.15
N SER A 389 18.84 8.52 10.33
CA SER A 389 19.58 8.25 11.57
C SER A 389 19.40 6.81 12.02
N ILE A 390 20.48 6.04 12.03
CA ILE A 390 20.55 4.75 12.70
C ILE A 390 21.22 5.01 14.06
N ASP A 391 20.50 4.76 15.15
CA ASP A 391 21.04 4.82 16.52
C ASP A 391 22.08 3.71 16.84
N SER A 392 22.60 3.02 15.82
CA SER A 392 23.63 1.98 16.02
C SER A 392 25.02 2.56 16.28
N GLN A 393 25.26 3.85 15.98
CA GLN A 393 26.57 4.50 16.14
C GLN A 393 26.67 5.38 17.41
N ASP A 394 25.56 5.88 17.95
CA ASP A 394 25.57 6.81 19.10
C ASP A 394 25.73 6.14 20.47
N LYS A 395 25.76 4.80 20.54
CA LYS A 395 26.06 4.08 21.79
C LYS A 395 27.51 4.27 22.28
N ASN A 396 28.41 4.81 21.45
CA ASN A 396 29.83 4.96 21.78
C ASN A 396 30.29 6.41 22.01
N ILE A 397 29.40 7.40 22.01
CA ILE A 397 29.80 8.80 22.25
C ILE A 397 29.05 9.37 23.46
N SER A 398 29.85 9.60 24.51
CA SER A 398 29.64 10.49 25.67
C SER A 398 29.01 9.91 26.95
N SER A 399 29.92 9.49 27.84
CA SER A 399 29.73 9.34 29.29
C SER A 399 29.79 10.68 30.04
N ASP A 400 29.18 11.75 29.51
CA ASP A 400 29.22 13.10 30.11
C ASP A 400 27.81 13.57 30.52
N PRO A 401 27.44 13.47 31.82
CA PRO A 401 26.07 13.71 32.29
C PRO A 401 25.62 15.19 32.30
N ILE A 402 26.46 16.15 31.89
CA ILE A 402 26.22 17.59 32.09
C ILE A 402 25.70 18.29 30.82
N LYS A 403 25.79 17.68 29.63
CA LYS A 403 25.21 18.24 28.38
C LYS A 403 23.86 17.64 27.98
N LEU A 404 23.27 16.82 28.84
CA LEU A 404 22.00 16.14 28.56
C LEU A 404 20.72 17.00 28.57
N PRO A 405 20.60 18.21 29.18
CA PRO A 405 19.29 18.90 29.19
C PRO A 405 18.99 19.70 27.92
N GLN A 406 19.99 20.06 27.10
CA GLN A 406 19.82 21.02 25.99
C GLN A 406 19.52 20.36 24.63
N LEU A 407 19.79 19.06 24.47
CA LEU A 407 19.37 18.28 23.29
C LEU A 407 17.97 17.67 23.41
N ARG A 408 17.36 17.73 24.61
CA ARG A 408 16.01 17.20 24.92
C ARG A 408 14.85 17.97 24.27
N GLN A 409 15.12 19.07 23.58
CA GLN A 409 14.09 20.07 23.25
C GLN A 409 13.70 20.19 21.78
N ASN A 410 14.24 19.39 20.85
CA ASN A 410 13.89 19.55 19.45
C ASN A 410 13.17 18.31 18.90
N SER A 411 11.87 18.21 19.15
CA SER A 411 10.97 17.43 18.29
C SER A 411 11.09 17.86 16.83
N ARG A 412 11.41 19.13 16.53
CA ARG A 412 11.76 19.54 15.15
C ARG A 412 13.02 18.88 14.56
N ALA A 413 13.87 18.25 15.38
CA ALA A 413 15.03 17.51 14.89
C ALA A 413 14.63 16.19 14.20
N PHE A 414 13.50 15.56 14.55
CA PHE A 414 13.12 14.27 13.92
C PHE A 414 12.79 14.46 12.43
N ILE A 415 12.11 15.55 12.06
CA ILE A 415 11.81 15.86 10.65
C ILE A 415 13.11 16.08 9.88
N SER A 416 14.08 16.80 10.47
CA SER A 416 15.38 17.06 9.85
C SER A 416 16.25 15.81 9.69
N ARG A 417 15.91 14.70 10.38
CA ARG A 417 16.56 13.39 10.27
C ARG A 417 15.91 12.48 9.25
N ARG A 418 14.92 12.96 8.50
CA ARG A 418 14.26 12.21 7.43
C ARG A 418 14.41 12.95 6.11
N ILE A 419 14.51 12.21 5.02
CA ILE A 419 14.59 12.76 3.67
C ILE A 419 13.40 12.32 2.83
N MET A 420 12.80 13.27 2.12
CA MET A 420 11.73 13.00 1.16
C MET A 420 12.34 12.72 -0.22
N ILE A 421 12.20 11.49 -0.71
CA ILE A 421 12.73 11.03 -1.99
C ILE A 421 11.56 10.85 -2.96
N PRO A 422 11.39 11.74 -3.96
CA PRO A 422 10.44 11.53 -5.04
C PRO A 422 11.03 10.56 -6.08
N PHE A 423 10.20 9.67 -6.61
CA PHE A 423 10.55 8.88 -7.79
C PHE A 423 9.31 8.62 -8.65
N SER A 424 9.53 8.46 -9.97
CA SER A 424 8.47 8.13 -10.93
C SER A 424 8.35 6.62 -11.07
N LEU A 425 7.16 6.13 -10.75
CA LEU A 425 6.69 4.83 -11.15
C LEU A 425 6.09 4.94 -12.55
N GLU A 426 6.20 3.88 -13.34
CA GLU A 426 5.45 3.77 -14.60
C GLU A 426 4.02 3.31 -14.36
N ILE A 427 3.79 2.84 -13.13
CA ILE A 427 2.61 2.15 -12.68
C ILE A 427 1.93 2.95 -11.55
N TYR A 428 0.59 2.99 -11.56
CA TYR A 428 -0.17 3.51 -10.42
C TYR A 428 -0.16 2.53 -9.24
N PRO A 429 0.42 2.88 -8.08
CA PRO A 429 0.60 1.94 -6.98
C PRO A 429 -0.68 1.73 -6.19
N PHE A 430 -1.16 0.48 -6.13
CA PHE A 430 -2.27 0.08 -5.25
C PHE A 430 -1.78 -0.63 -3.98
N PHE A 431 -0.60 -1.24 -4.03
CA PHE A 431 -0.09 -2.04 -2.93
C PHE A 431 1.42 -2.05 -2.85
N PHE A 432 1.91 -2.01 -1.60
CA PHE A 432 3.31 -2.11 -1.27
C PHE A 432 3.55 -3.41 -0.49
N SER A 433 4.38 -4.30 -1.04
CA SER A 433 4.88 -5.49 -0.33
C SER A 433 6.27 -5.20 0.21
N ASN A 434 6.42 -5.20 1.53
CA ASN A 434 7.73 -5.08 2.15
C ASN A 434 8.59 -6.34 1.92
N ILE A 435 7.97 -7.54 2.01
CA ILE A 435 8.67 -8.83 1.91
C ILE A 435 9.33 -9.02 0.55
N THR A 436 8.64 -8.61 -0.52
CA THR A 436 9.16 -8.78 -1.89
C THR A 436 9.83 -7.52 -2.43
N SER A 437 9.81 -6.41 -1.68
CA SER A 437 10.24 -5.07 -2.12
C SER A 437 9.78 -4.71 -3.54
N LYS A 438 8.51 -5.00 -3.81
CA LYS A 438 7.84 -4.72 -5.08
C LYS A 438 6.62 -3.86 -4.83
N ILE A 439 6.39 -2.93 -5.75
CA ILE A 439 5.15 -2.17 -5.81
C ILE A 439 4.26 -2.87 -6.82
N ALA A 440 3.06 -3.24 -6.41
CA ALA A 440 2.10 -3.90 -7.27
C ALA A 440 1.05 -2.90 -7.75
N SER A 441 0.70 -3.03 -9.03
CA SER A 441 -0.57 -2.56 -9.55
C SER A 441 -1.33 -3.69 -10.19
N THR A 442 -2.51 -3.33 -10.69
CA THR A 442 -3.23 -4.15 -11.63
C THR A 442 -3.29 -3.49 -12.97
N ASP A 443 -2.82 -4.22 -13.98
CA ASP A 443 -3.08 -3.88 -15.37
C ASP A 443 -4.37 -4.58 -15.79
N ASP A 444 -5.28 -3.81 -16.39
CA ASP A 444 -6.46 -4.30 -17.09
C ASP A 444 -6.01 -5.03 -18.37
N ILE A 445 -5.49 -6.25 -18.23
CA ILE A 445 -5.19 -7.07 -19.41
C ILE A 445 -6.50 -7.66 -19.92
N SER A 446 -6.97 -7.09 -21.03
CA SER A 446 -7.80 -7.79 -22.00
C SER A 446 -7.05 -9.06 -22.43
N THR A 447 -7.51 -10.23 -22.02
CA THR A 447 -6.92 -11.50 -22.47
C THR A 447 -7.26 -11.72 -23.95
N THR A 448 -6.33 -11.38 -24.84
CA THR A 448 -6.15 -12.17 -26.05
C THR A 448 -5.23 -13.33 -25.68
N SER A 449 -5.80 -14.39 -25.09
CA SER A 449 -5.14 -15.68 -25.14
C SER A 449 -5.25 -16.17 -26.58
N GLU A 450 -4.16 -16.11 -27.34
CA GLU A 450 -4.01 -16.96 -28.51
C GLU A 450 -4.12 -18.40 -28.01
N LEU A 451 -5.26 -19.03 -28.30
CA LEU A 451 -5.50 -20.44 -28.10
C LEU A 451 -4.46 -21.22 -28.91
N THR A 452 -3.38 -21.66 -28.27
CA THR A 452 -2.71 -22.90 -28.70
C THR A 452 -3.63 -24.04 -28.31
N GLU A 453 -4.16 -24.72 -29.32
CA GLU A 453 -4.99 -25.91 -29.18
C GLU A 453 -4.31 -26.96 -28.30
N GLY A 454 -5.04 -27.44 -27.28
CA GLY A 454 -4.68 -28.64 -26.52
C GLY A 454 -4.28 -28.37 -25.08
N ASP A 455 -5.25 -28.05 -24.22
CA ASP A 455 -5.52 -28.85 -23.03
C ASP A 455 -6.81 -28.37 -22.33
N SER A 456 -7.58 -29.34 -21.87
CA SER A 456 -8.96 -29.22 -21.40
C SER A 456 -9.12 -28.41 -20.11
N LEU A 457 -9.74 -27.22 -20.21
CA LEU A 457 -10.31 -26.45 -19.09
C LEU A 457 -11.84 -26.40 -19.22
N SER A 458 -12.50 -27.56 -19.16
CA SER A 458 -13.95 -27.71 -19.35
C SER A 458 -14.81 -27.34 -18.14
N ASP A 459 -14.24 -26.96 -17.00
CA ASP A 459 -15.01 -26.88 -15.74
C ASP A 459 -15.42 -25.44 -15.33
N PHE A 460 -15.10 -24.41 -16.12
CA PHE A 460 -15.40 -23.01 -15.76
C PHE A 460 -16.48 -22.29 -16.59
N VAL A 461 -17.15 -22.96 -17.55
CA VAL A 461 -18.10 -22.27 -18.48
C VAL A 461 -19.52 -22.86 -18.49
N SER A 462 -19.89 -23.77 -17.60
CA SER A 462 -21.23 -24.37 -17.62
C SER A 462 -22.32 -23.55 -16.90
N LEU A 463 -22.56 -22.28 -17.29
CA LEU A 463 -23.85 -21.63 -17.03
C LEU A 463 -24.19 -20.42 -17.92
N ALA A 464 -23.96 -20.53 -19.23
CA ALA A 464 -24.59 -19.65 -20.21
C ALA A 464 -25.06 -20.49 -21.40
N LYS A 465 -26.26 -21.10 -21.23
CA LYS A 465 -27.06 -21.60 -22.35
C LYS A 465 -28.43 -20.93 -22.29
N SER A 466 -28.46 -19.70 -22.75
CA SER A 466 -29.63 -19.07 -23.36
C SER A 466 -29.11 -17.88 -24.16
N ASP A 467 -29.31 -17.97 -25.47
CA ASP A 467 -29.08 -16.88 -26.41
C ASP A 467 -29.84 -15.63 -25.95
N ASP A 468 -29.25 -14.46 -26.21
CA ASP A 468 -29.68 -13.10 -25.87
C ASP A 468 -29.43 -12.66 -24.41
N ASP A 469 -28.21 -12.19 -24.10
CA ASP A 469 -27.96 -10.92 -23.40
C ASP A 469 -26.46 -10.65 -23.13
N ALA A 470 -26.05 -9.40 -23.40
CA ALA A 470 -24.86 -8.67 -22.95
C ALA A 470 -23.55 -9.44 -22.66
N VAL A 471 -22.59 -9.21 -23.56
CA VAL A 471 -21.13 -9.40 -23.43
C VAL A 471 -20.62 -9.23 -21.99
N LEU A 472 -20.52 -10.33 -21.25
CA LEU A 472 -19.71 -10.41 -20.03
C LEU A 472 -18.25 -10.59 -20.46
N SER A 473 -17.57 -9.49 -20.79
CA SER A 473 -16.11 -9.51 -20.87
C SER A 473 -15.58 -9.74 -19.46
N VAL A 474 -15.22 -10.98 -19.15
CA VAL A 474 -14.49 -11.32 -17.93
C VAL A 474 -13.13 -10.60 -18.03
N ARG A 475 -13.01 -9.45 -17.36
CA ARG A 475 -11.72 -8.78 -17.17
C ARG A 475 -10.94 -9.63 -16.17
N SER A 476 -9.93 -10.34 -16.64
CA SER A 476 -8.95 -10.97 -15.77
C SER A 476 -8.03 -9.88 -15.25
N LEU A 477 -8.14 -9.53 -13.96
CA LEU A 477 -7.17 -8.63 -13.33
C LEU A 477 -5.79 -9.32 -13.37
N SER A 478 -4.81 -8.69 -13.99
CA SER A 478 -3.43 -9.15 -13.95
C SER A 478 -2.65 -8.33 -12.94
N LYS A 479 -1.75 -8.95 -12.19
CA LYS A 479 -0.85 -8.21 -11.29
C LYS A 479 0.43 -7.87 -12.03
N THR A 480 0.79 -6.60 -12.03
CA THR A 480 2.08 -6.13 -12.51
C THR A 480 2.87 -5.62 -11.32
N TYR A 481 4.17 -5.96 -11.31
CA TYR A 481 5.07 -5.57 -10.24
C TYR A 481 6.19 -4.73 -10.82
N GLU A 482 6.38 -3.55 -10.25
CA GLU A 482 7.53 -2.72 -10.54
C GLU A 482 8.59 -2.93 -9.45
N VAL A 483 9.83 -3.21 -9.87
CA VAL A 483 10.98 -3.18 -8.98
C VAL A 483 11.42 -1.72 -8.87
N PHE A 484 11.49 -1.17 -7.66
CA PHE A 484 11.79 0.27 -7.47
C PHE A 484 13.16 0.53 -6.80
N ILE A 485 13.81 -0.50 -6.25
CA ILE A 485 15.04 -0.34 -5.45
C ILE A 485 16.15 0.36 -6.25
N HIS A 486 16.29 0.07 -7.55
CA HIS A 486 17.25 0.74 -8.41
C HIS A 486 16.97 2.25 -8.51
N LYS A 487 15.70 2.67 -8.63
CA LYS A 487 15.30 4.09 -8.63
C LYS A 487 15.64 4.76 -7.29
N LEU A 488 15.47 4.06 -6.17
CA LEU A 488 15.81 4.57 -4.84
C LEU A 488 17.33 4.78 -4.67
N ILE A 489 18.14 3.77 -5.02
CA ILE A 489 19.61 3.86 -4.98
C ILE A 489 20.09 5.01 -5.87
N LYS A 490 19.53 5.13 -7.09
CA LYS A 490 19.82 6.24 -8.01
C LYS A 490 19.57 7.60 -7.36
N GLN A 491 18.44 7.79 -6.68
CA GLN A 491 18.11 9.06 -6.01
C GLN A 491 19.02 9.35 -4.80
N LEU A 492 19.40 8.33 -4.03
CA LEU A 492 20.35 8.48 -2.92
C LEU A 492 21.74 8.88 -3.43
N LEU A 493 22.22 8.26 -4.50
CA LEU A 493 23.50 8.59 -5.15
C LEU A 493 23.48 9.99 -5.79
N LYS A 494 22.35 10.42 -6.37
CA LYS A 494 22.13 11.80 -6.87
C LYS A 494 22.27 12.85 -5.75
N ARG A 495 21.96 12.48 -4.50
CA ARG A 495 21.96 13.39 -3.33
C ARG A 495 23.20 13.32 -2.45
N ASN A 496 24.28 12.70 -2.92
CA ASN A 496 25.51 12.48 -2.16
C ASN A 496 25.38 11.58 -0.91
N LEU A 497 24.34 10.73 -0.85
CA LEU A 497 24.09 9.81 0.27
C LEU A 497 24.60 8.39 -0.03
N GLY A 498 25.89 8.29 -0.39
CA GLY A 498 26.50 7.02 -0.81
C GLY A 498 26.54 5.93 0.26
N SER A 499 26.80 6.30 1.53
CA SER A 499 26.80 5.36 2.66
C SER A 499 25.43 4.70 2.85
N TYR A 500 24.36 5.50 2.82
CA TYR A 500 22.99 4.98 2.95
C TYR A 500 22.58 4.12 1.76
N ALA A 501 23.01 4.49 0.55
CA ALA A 501 22.80 3.66 -0.64
C ALA A 501 23.50 2.29 -0.49
N PHE A 502 24.70 2.27 0.07
CA PHE A 502 25.46 1.05 0.33
C PHE A 502 24.80 0.18 1.40
N ASP A 503 24.34 0.78 2.49
CA ASP A 503 23.67 0.03 3.55
C ASP A 503 22.35 -0.57 3.06
N LEU A 504 21.59 0.19 2.26
CA LEU A 504 20.35 -0.31 1.64
C LEU A 504 20.62 -1.45 0.67
N ALA A 505 21.61 -1.30 -0.22
CA ALA A 505 21.97 -2.36 -1.16
C ALA A 505 22.53 -3.61 -0.45
N SER A 506 23.31 -3.42 0.62
CA SER A 506 23.81 -4.51 1.47
C SER A 506 22.66 -5.26 2.14
N ALA A 507 21.64 -4.54 2.63
CA ALA A 507 20.44 -5.16 3.17
C ALA A 507 19.62 -5.90 2.10
N CYS A 508 19.69 -5.48 0.84
CA CYS A 508 19.02 -6.12 -0.29
C CYS A 508 19.81 -7.30 -0.89
N ARG A 509 21.01 -7.63 -0.39
CA ARG A 509 21.85 -8.70 -0.93
C ARG A 509 21.23 -10.10 -0.81
N SER A 510 20.35 -10.30 0.16
CA SER A 510 19.62 -11.56 0.35
C SER A 510 18.53 -11.81 -0.69
N ILE A 511 18.18 -10.80 -1.50
CA ILE A 511 17.10 -10.88 -2.48
C ILE A 511 17.60 -11.60 -3.74
N SER A 512 16.80 -12.56 -4.24
CA SER A 512 17.16 -13.40 -5.39
C SER A 512 17.41 -12.63 -6.69
N TYR A 513 16.86 -11.43 -6.83
CA TYR A 513 16.96 -10.59 -8.03
C TYR A 513 17.87 -9.37 -7.83
N PHE A 514 18.74 -9.38 -6.80
CA PHE A 514 19.65 -8.27 -6.50
C PHE A 514 20.59 -7.91 -7.67
N GLY A 515 21.21 -8.89 -8.34
CA GLY A 515 22.04 -8.63 -9.52
C GLY A 515 21.26 -7.94 -10.65
N HIS A 516 19.98 -8.27 -10.81
CA HIS A 516 19.11 -7.59 -11.78
C HIS A 516 18.77 -6.15 -11.38
N ILE A 517 18.63 -5.84 -10.08
CA ILE A 517 18.45 -4.46 -9.59
C ILE A 517 19.65 -3.59 -9.99
N LEU A 518 20.87 -4.10 -9.81
CA LEU A 518 22.09 -3.38 -10.17
C LEU A 518 22.22 -3.21 -11.69
N GLU A 519 21.79 -4.21 -12.47
CA GLU A 519 21.72 -4.13 -13.93
C GLU A 519 20.77 -3.02 -14.40
N LEU A 520 19.55 -2.96 -13.84
CA LEU A 520 18.57 -1.90 -14.13
C LEU A 520 19.12 -0.52 -13.73
N LEU A 521 19.76 -0.41 -12.56
CA LEU A 521 20.37 0.85 -12.11
C LEU A 521 21.39 1.37 -13.12
N LEU A 522 22.30 0.50 -13.59
CA LEU A 522 23.34 0.88 -14.54
C LEU A 522 22.74 1.21 -15.92
N HIS A 523 21.81 0.38 -16.39
CA HIS A 523 21.13 0.57 -17.67
C HIS A 523 20.37 1.91 -17.71
N ASP A 524 19.49 2.18 -16.74
CA ASP A 524 18.70 3.40 -16.66
C ASP A 524 19.54 4.67 -16.53
N LEU A 525 20.75 4.57 -15.97
CA LEU A 525 21.68 5.69 -15.86
C LEU A 525 22.44 5.92 -17.16
N LEU A 526 22.88 4.85 -17.82
CA LEU A 526 23.52 4.95 -19.13
C LEU A 526 22.58 5.53 -20.16
N ASP A 527 21.32 5.10 -20.18
CA ASP A 527 20.32 5.62 -21.11
C ASP A 527 20.02 7.11 -20.82
N GLU A 528 19.90 7.52 -19.55
CA GLU A 528 19.72 8.93 -19.17
C GLU A 528 20.93 9.80 -19.57
N GLU A 529 22.16 9.34 -19.30
CA GLU A 529 23.37 10.12 -19.61
C GLU A 529 23.64 10.16 -21.13
N ALA A 530 23.39 9.07 -21.85
CA ALA A 530 23.63 9.00 -23.29
C ALA A 530 22.55 9.68 -24.14
N SER A 531 21.30 9.75 -23.65
CA SER A 531 20.23 10.52 -24.27
C SER A 531 20.28 12.02 -23.95
N SER A 532 21.07 12.42 -22.95
CA SER A 532 21.24 13.84 -22.60
C SER A 532 22.01 14.59 -23.70
N SER A 533 21.40 15.64 -24.24
CA SER A 533 21.97 16.45 -25.33
C SER A 533 23.10 17.39 -24.89
N GLU A 534 23.21 17.64 -23.58
CA GLU A 534 24.23 18.48 -22.97
C GLU A 534 24.99 17.68 -21.90
N PRO A 535 26.33 17.81 -21.80
CA PRO A 535 27.09 17.10 -20.77
C PRO A 535 26.62 17.55 -19.38
N ILE A 536 26.06 16.61 -18.63
CA ILE A 536 25.58 16.85 -17.27
C ILE A 536 26.78 17.30 -16.40
N PRO A 537 26.67 18.41 -15.64
CA PRO A 537 27.81 19.00 -14.94
C PRO A 537 28.42 18.12 -13.84
N ASP A 538 27.69 17.09 -13.39
CA ASP A 538 28.17 16.04 -12.48
C ASP A 538 27.74 14.66 -13.02
N PRO A 539 28.61 13.91 -13.72
CA PRO A 539 28.27 12.59 -14.21
C PRO A 539 28.10 11.62 -13.04
N LEU A 540 26.96 10.92 -13.01
CA LEU A 540 26.61 9.99 -11.94
C LEU A 540 27.16 8.59 -12.23
N LEU A 541 27.44 8.28 -13.49
CA LEU A 541 27.97 7.00 -13.94
C LEU A 541 29.29 6.61 -13.25
N PRO A 542 30.32 7.50 -13.11
CA PRO A 542 31.51 7.18 -12.32
C PRO A 542 31.21 6.82 -10.88
N ARG A 543 30.24 7.49 -10.26
CA ARG A 543 29.84 7.21 -8.88
C ARG A 543 29.16 5.85 -8.76
N VAL A 544 28.29 5.52 -9.71
CA VAL A 544 27.60 4.22 -9.73
C VAL A 544 28.57 3.09 -10.02
N VAL A 545 29.52 3.28 -10.92
CA VAL A 545 30.58 2.27 -11.15
C VAL A 545 31.46 2.11 -9.91
N SER A 546 31.81 3.21 -9.20
CA SER A 546 32.53 3.09 -7.92
C SER A 546 31.71 2.35 -6.86
N PHE A 547 30.40 2.57 -6.82
CA PHE A 547 29.46 1.87 -5.94
C PHE A 547 29.35 0.37 -6.29
N LEU A 548 29.27 0.03 -7.57
CA LEU A 548 29.23 -1.36 -8.02
C LEU A 548 30.52 -2.12 -7.67
N ARG A 549 31.68 -1.43 -7.61
CA ARG A 549 32.96 -2.05 -7.18
C ARG A 549 32.96 -2.47 -5.71
N GLU A 550 32.08 -1.90 -4.87
CA GLU A 550 31.92 -2.32 -3.48
C GLU A 550 31.26 -3.72 -3.38
N PHE A 551 30.65 -4.21 -4.47
CA PHE A 551 30.04 -5.54 -4.60
C PHE A 551 30.78 -6.41 -5.63
N PRO A 552 31.94 -7.01 -5.27
CA PRO A 552 32.79 -7.70 -6.23
C PRO A 552 32.10 -8.88 -6.92
N ASP A 553 31.22 -9.60 -6.20
CA ASP A 553 30.52 -10.78 -6.71
C ASP A 553 29.53 -10.48 -7.85
N GLU A 554 28.98 -9.25 -7.89
CA GLU A 554 27.92 -8.84 -8.83
C GLU A 554 28.43 -7.84 -9.87
N TYR A 555 29.61 -7.23 -9.66
CA TYR A 555 30.19 -6.22 -10.54
C TYR A 555 30.35 -6.71 -12.00
N LEU A 556 31.05 -7.83 -12.18
CA LEU A 556 31.33 -8.37 -13.52
C LEU A 556 30.05 -8.84 -14.24
N PRO A 557 29.16 -9.66 -13.62
CA PRO A 557 27.89 -10.01 -14.22
C PRO A 557 27.06 -8.79 -14.63
N THR A 558 26.96 -7.77 -13.77
CA THR A 558 26.12 -6.59 -14.02
C THR A 558 26.57 -5.82 -15.27
N ILE A 559 27.87 -5.56 -15.40
CA ILE A 559 28.43 -4.83 -16.56
C ILE A 559 28.23 -5.62 -17.85
N ILE A 560 28.42 -6.95 -17.82
CA ILE A 560 28.29 -7.80 -19.01
C ILE A 560 26.84 -7.88 -19.47
N HIS A 561 25.90 -8.08 -18.54
CA HIS A 561 24.48 -8.12 -18.87
C HIS A 561 23.97 -6.77 -19.37
N CYS A 562 24.43 -5.68 -18.76
CA CYS A 562 24.14 -4.32 -19.21
C CYS A 562 24.69 -4.07 -20.63
N ALA A 563 25.95 -4.41 -20.91
CA ALA A 563 26.55 -4.27 -22.24
C ALA A 563 25.82 -5.08 -23.31
N ARG A 564 25.23 -6.24 -22.96
CA ARG A 564 24.44 -7.07 -23.89
C ARG A 564 23.11 -6.43 -24.28
N LYS A 565 22.49 -5.65 -23.38
CA LYS A 565 21.16 -5.05 -23.59
C LYS A 565 21.20 -3.60 -24.06
N THR A 566 22.35 -2.93 -23.91
CA THR A 566 22.55 -1.53 -24.33
C THR A 566 23.00 -1.41 -25.78
N GLU A 567 22.70 -0.27 -26.40
CA GLU A 567 23.13 0.03 -27.77
C GLU A 567 24.65 0.20 -27.89
N LEU A 568 25.21 -0.22 -29.03
CA LEU A 568 26.65 -0.14 -29.33
C LEU A 568 27.21 1.28 -29.21
N ALA A 569 26.40 2.30 -29.47
CA ALA A 569 26.81 3.70 -29.38
C ALA A 569 27.19 4.10 -27.94
N PHE A 570 26.56 3.47 -26.93
CA PHE A 570 26.74 3.83 -25.51
C PHE A 570 27.92 3.09 -24.87
N TRP A 571 28.50 2.10 -25.55
CA TRP A 571 29.60 1.28 -25.03
C TRP A 571 30.88 2.10 -24.78
N ASN A 572 31.11 3.14 -25.58
CA ASN A 572 32.25 4.04 -25.39
C ASN A 572 32.19 4.72 -24.01
N LEU A 573 31.00 5.16 -23.57
CA LEU A 573 30.78 5.80 -22.28
C LEU A 573 30.91 4.78 -21.13
N LEU A 574 30.33 3.60 -21.30
CA LEU A 574 30.39 2.52 -20.31
C LEU A 574 31.83 2.05 -20.05
N PHE A 575 32.59 1.74 -21.12
CA PHE A 575 33.95 1.21 -21.00
C PHE A 575 35.00 2.27 -20.65
N PHE A 576 34.69 3.56 -20.88
CA PHE A 576 35.51 4.65 -20.36
C PHE A 576 35.56 4.63 -18.82
N VAL A 577 34.45 4.26 -18.17
CA VAL A 577 34.30 4.32 -16.72
C VAL A 577 34.57 2.96 -16.02
N SER A 578 34.18 1.84 -16.63
CA SER A 578 34.17 0.50 -15.99
C SER A 578 35.44 -0.36 -16.16
N ASN A 579 36.39 0.09 -16.98
CA ASN A 579 37.63 -0.58 -17.46
C ASN A 579 37.51 -1.08 -18.91
N HIS A 580 38.67 -1.19 -19.58
CA HIS A 580 38.72 -1.64 -20.98
C HIS A 580 38.21 -3.10 -21.10
N PRO A 581 37.44 -3.46 -22.14
CA PRO A 581 36.86 -4.81 -22.31
C PRO A 581 37.86 -5.97 -22.18
N ARG A 582 39.12 -5.74 -22.57
CA ARG A 582 40.22 -6.72 -22.46
C ARG A 582 40.60 -7.02 -21.00
N GLN A 583 40.56 -6.02 -20.12
CA GLN A 583 40.86 -6.18 -18.70
C GLN A 583 39.70 -6.87 -17.99
N LEU A 584 38.45 -6.51 -18.32
CA LEU A 584 37.26 -7.20 -17.82
C LEU A 584 37.29 -8.69 -18.18
N PHE A 585 37.68 -9.02 -19.42
CA PHE A 585 37.84 -10.40 -19.85
C PHE A 585 38.92 -11.16 -19.08
N GLN A 586 40.05 -10.52 -18.76
CA GLN A 586 41.10 -11.12 -17.95
C GLN A 586 40.62 -11.40 -16.53
N MET A 587 39.89 -10.47 -15.91
CA MET A 587 39.29 -10.67 -14.58
C MET A 587 38.29 -11.83 -14.56
N CYS A 588 37.44 -11.96 -15.60
CA CYS A 588 36.51 -13.10 -15.71
C CYS A 588 37.21 -14.45 -15.83
N LEU A 589 38.38 -14.49 -16.51
CA LEU A 589 39.19 -15.70 -16.61
C LEU A 589 39.84 -16.07 -15.27
N GLU A 590 40.32 -15.08 -14.52
CA GLU A 590 40.91 -15.26 -13.20
C GLU A 590 39.88 -15.77 -12.17
N GLU A 591 38.63 -15.32 -12.25
CA GLU A 591 37.53 -15.75 -11.37
C GLU A 591 36.86 -17.08 -11.78
N SER A 592 37.34 -17.76 -12.83
CA SER A 592 36.79 -19.04 -13.33
C SER A 592 35.30 -19.02 -13.71
N ARG A 593 34.71 -17.84 -13.92
CA ARG A 593 33.29 -17.68 -14.30
C ARG A 593 33.13 -17.76 -15.83
N LEU A 594 33.26 -18.97 -16.36
CA LEU A 594 33.24 -19.28 -17.80
C LEU A 594 31.85 -19.16 -18.46
N GLU A 595 30.77 -19.02 -17.69
CA GLU A 595 29.41 -18.82 -18.25
C GLU A 595 29.28 -17.46 -18.98
N TYR A 596 30.14 -16.50 -18.64
CA TYR A 596 30.20 -15.17 -19.26
C TYR A 596 31.08 -15.12 -20.53
N VAL A 597 31.37 -16.27 -21.15
CA VAL A 597 32.07 -16.40 -22.45
C VAL A 597 31.42 -15.58 -23.59
N LEU A 598 30.20 -15.06 -23.39
CA LEU A 598 29.55 -14.03 -24.22
C LEU A 598 30.40 -12.77 -24.44
N ILE A 599 31.35 -12.46 -23.54
CA ILE A 599 32.35 -11.41 -23.77
C ILE A 599 33.16 -11.66 -25.05
N ARG A 600 33.38 -12.92 -25.46
CA ARG A 600 34.11 -13.26 -26.70
C ARG A 600 33.35 -12.83 -27.97
N THR A 601 32.02 -12.78 -27.92
CA THR A 601 31.16 -12.32 -29.01
C THR A 601 31.04 -10.80 -29.01
N LEU A 602 30.92 -10.17 -27.83
CA LEU A 602 30.88 -8.71 -27.67
C LEU A 602 32.23 -8.05 -28.01
N LEU A 603 33.35 -8.66 -27.60
CA LEU A 603 34.70 -8.24 -27.98
C LEU A 603 34.94 -8.33 -29.48
N LYS A 604 34.33 -9.29 -30.18
CA LYS A 604 34.41 -9.37 -31.65
C LYS A 604 33.68 -8.23 -32.35
N ILE A 605 32.66 -7.64 -31.72
CA ILE A 605 31.86 -6.55 -32.29
C ILE A 605 32.46 -5.16 -31.95
N TYR A 606 33.23 -5.04 -30.86
CA TYR A 606 33.85 -3.77 -30.46
C TYR A 606 35.28 -3.59 -30.98
N ILE A 607 35.99 -4.69 -31.29
CA ILE A 607 37.39 -4.67 -31.75
C ILE A 607 37.50 -4.74 -33.30
N PHE A 608 36.43 -5.15 -33.99
CA PHE A 608 36.26 -5.03 -35.44
C PHE A 608 35.15 -4.02 -35.73
#